data_AF-A0A2G2CKE5-F1
#
_entry.id   AF-A0A2G2CKE5-F1
#
_cell.length_a   1.000
_cell.length_b   1.000
_cell.length_c   1.000
_cell.angle_alpha   90.00
_cell.angle_beta   90.00
_cell.angle_gamma   90.00
#
_symmetry.space_group_name_H-M   'P 1'
#
loop_
_entity.id
_entity.type
_entity.pdbx_description
1 polymer ?
#
loop_
_entity_poly.entity_id
_entity_poly.type
_entity_poly.pdbx_seq_one_letter_code
_entity_poly.pdbx_strand_id
1 'polypeptide(L)'
;MIMVKKLIFIVFVIYGFTATAQIPKDKLTIDVSVFPEENVELSINSQVFLAGELLQYKVYVTNALSHQGSLSAIAYVSLRNQQDSLVFNHKLKLLNGTANGDFFIPSNLKTGAYKLISYTNYSRNNEAAAFVQKDIYIINTFTKQEAFSKRGDTIFMNHIVEKSPHFSEENNPAKATITLDKESYGFREKVNLKLENSLKGMEGRYVLSVRKINPIEISGKIPTAAKISSEVFYVPELRGELISGLVVSKKDSTPVSNIEVALTVPGKDYIFKVAKTNSNGRFFFSVSEDYNSENSIVQLYGKETDRNSYKVVLDKKELPIQKNEPYFLKLDVALKDWLLERSIQLQVENAYFDTKKDSILPSKTNPYFYEDLGQVFLLDDFTRFPSVRETFVEVITLAAIRGNGDDAKFIIHNEYDPDRIAKFNDIDPLVLMDGMLIQNNSELINYKARDIESIRIVNTPYRYGTKIYSGIIAVETKKGDFVPNLSKSFVEMINLPPAVKQKKYYSPDYSNRKVLSRIPDYRVQLLWEPSLYFKDTAYSTTFYISDVPGLYEILLEGFNNRGTHISVKRYFKVLEP
;
A
#
# COMPACT_ATOMS: atom_id res chain seq x y z
N MET A 1 43.19 11.51 -49.77
CA MET A 1 41.72 11.36 -49.80
C MET A 1 41.31 9.95 -49.31
N ILE A 2 41.67 9.57 -48.09
CA ILE A 2 41.31 8.28 -47.47
C ILE A 2 41.27 8.49 -45.95
N MET A 3 40.24 9.16 -45.40
CA MET A 3 39.99 9.16 -43.94
C MET A 3 38.64 9.76 -43.50
N VAL A 4 37.55 9.64 -44.29
CA VAL A 4 36.24 10.22 -43.90
C VAL A 4 35.05 9.27 -44.14
N LYS A 5 35.25 7.94 -44.07
CA LYS A 5 34.14 6.97 -44.28
C LYS A 5 33.97 5.88 -43.22
N LYS A 6 34.58 6.02 -42.04
CA LYS A 6 34.42 5.04 -40.93
C LYS A 6 33.94 5.63 -39.60
N LEU A 7 33.46 6.88 -39.58
CA LEU A 7 33.02 7.56 -38.35
C LEU A 7 31.55 8.02 -38.38
N ILE A 8 30.70 7.42 -39.22
CA ILE A 8 29.24 7.67 -39.25
C ILE A 8 28.41 6.45 -38.84
N PHE A 9 29.05 5.29 -38.60
CA PHE A 9 28.34 4.05 -38.25
C PHE A 9 28.31 3.73 -36.74
N ILE A 10 28.85 4.61 -35.87
CA ILE A 10 28.95 4.38 -34.41
C ILE A 10 28.17 5.46 -33.60
N VAL A 11 27.19 6.13 -34.22
CA VAL A 11 26.29 7.06 -33.49
C VAL A 11 24.81 6.65 -33.59
N PHE A 12 24.46 5.60 -34.34
CA PHE A 12 23.07 5.20 -34.59
C PHE A 12 22.60 3.91 -33.88
N VAL A 13 23.35 3.35 -32.92
CA VAL A 13 23.01 2.05 -32.26
C VAL A 13 22.71 2.18 -30.75
N ILE A 14 22.55 3.39 -30.22
CA ILE A 14 22.06 3.59 -28.83
C ILE A 14 20.80 4.49 -28.81
N TYR A 15 20.00 4.48 -29.88
CA TYR A 15 18.56 4.71 -29.71
C TYR A 15 17.91 3.37 -29.39
N GLY A 16 18.15 2.89 -28.17
CA GLY A 16 17.24 1.91 -27.60
C GLY A 16 15.88 2.59 -27.52
N PHE A 17 14.94 2.18 -28.36
CA PHE A 17 13.55 2.59 -28.24
C PHE A 17 13.06 2.17 -26.86
N THR A 18 13.04 3.12 -25.92
CA THR A 18 12.43 2.94 -24.62
C THR A 18 10.93 3.00 -24.84
N ALA A 19 10.29 1.83 -24.91
CA ALA A 19 8.83 1.78 -24.87
C ALA A 19 8.38 2.33 -23.51
N THR A 20 7.63 3.42 -23.52
CA THR A 20 6.95 3.91 -22.31
C THR A 20 5.66 3.13 -22.17
N ALA A 21 5.46 2.49 -21.02
CA ALA A 21 4.24 1.74 -20.76
C ALA A 21 3.04 2.64 -20.50
N GLN A 22 3.21 3.90 -20.09
CA GLN A 22 2.12 4.79 -19.66
C GLN A 22 1.16 5.20 -20.80
N ILE A 23 -0.09 5.58 -20.48
CA ILE A 23 -1.11 5.97 -21.48
C ILE A 23 -0.95 7.45 -21.84
N PRO A 24 -0.66 7.81 -23.10
CA PRO A 24 -0.65 9.21 -23.53
C PRO A 24 -2.08 9.78 -23.60
N LYS A 25 -2.28 11.02 -23.15
CA LYS A 25 -3.58 11.73 -23.14
C LYS A 25 -4.14 11.95 -24.56
N ASP A 26 -3.28 12.22 -25.54
CA ASP A 26 -3.62 12.39 -26.95
C ASP A 26 -4.13 11.10 -27.62
N LYS A 27 -3.86 9.94 -27.01
CA LYS A 27 -4.33 8.62 -27.49
C LYS A 27 -5.63 8.16 -26.82
N LEU A 28 -6.25 8.98 -25.98
CA LEU A 28 -7.55 8.68 -25.40
C LEU A 28 -8.65 8.89 -26.43
N THR A 29 -9.39 7.83 -26.73
CA THR A 29 -10.56 7.88 -27.63
C THR A 29 -11.89 7.95 -26.89
N ILE A 30 -11.85 7.96 -25.55
CA ILE A 30 -13.02 8.00 -24.67
C ILE A 30 -13.12 9.36 -23.99
N ASP A 31 -14.34 9.82 -23.77
CA ASP A 31 -14.59 11.00 -22.95
C ASP A 31 -14.34 10.67 -21.48
N VAL A 32 -13.29 11.25 -20.90
CA VAL A 32 -12.90 11.04 -19.50
C VAL A 32 -13.54 12.05 -18.56
N SER A 33 -14.25 13.07 -19.08
CA SER A 33 -14.97 14.06 -18.26
C SER A 33 -16.14 13.45 -17.48
N VAL A 34 -16.56 12.23 -17.86
CA VAL A 34 -17.56 11.43 -17.15
C VAL A 34 -17.09 10.98 -15.75
N PHE A 35 -15.78 10.93 -15.51
CA PHE A 35 -15.21 10.55 -14.24
C PHE A 35 -14.90 11.80 -13.41
N PRO A 36 -15.58 12.03 -12.29
CA PRO A 36 -15.38 13.22 -11.49
C PRO A 36 -14.00 13.26 -10.84
N GLU A 37 -13.46 14.46 -10.67
CA GLU A 37 -12.17 14.67 -10.05
C GLU A 37 -12.13 14.18 -8.59
N GLU A 38 -10.96 13.67 -8.18
CA GLU A 38 -10.68 13.26 -6.81
C GLU A 38 -9.82 14.31 -6.11
N ASN A 39 -10.27 14.75 -4.93
CA ASN A 39 -9.50 15.57 -4.01
C ASN A 39 -8.99 14.70 -2.88
N VAL A 40 -7.69 14.78 -2.60
CA VAL A 40 -7.00 14.01 -1.57
C VAL A 40 -6.59 14.95 -0.45
N GLU A 41 -6.86 14.58 0.79
CA GLU A 41 -6.56 15.35 2.00
C GLU A 41 -5.90 14.46 3.06
N LEU A 42 -5.14 15.07 3.96
CA LEU A 42 -4.30 14.34 4.91
C LEU A 42 -4.33 14.98 6.32
N SER A 43 -4.61 14.17 7.33
CA SER A 43 -4.43 14.51 8.76
C SER A 43 -3.25 13.73 9.32
N ILE A 44 -2.46 14.37 10.18
CA ILE A 44 -1.27 13.77 10.83
C ILE A 44 -1.29 14.04 12.33
N ASN A 45 -0.68 13.16 13.13
CA ASN A 45 -0.66 13.31 14.59
C ASN A 45 0.27 14.40 15.12
N SER A 46 1.32 14.75 14.38
CA SER A 46 2.26 15.83 14.72
C SER A 46 2.95 16.33 13.45
N GLN A 47 3.49 17.55 13.50
CA GLN A 47 4.39 18.07 12.48
C GLN A 47 5.86 17.78 12.80
N VAL A 48 6.18 17.56 14.09
CA VAL A 48 7.56 17.36 14.57
C VAL A 48 7.68 16.06 15.32
N PHE A 49 8.73 15.31 14.98
CA PHE A 49 9.00 13.99 15.51
C PHE A 49 10.46 13.82 15.88
N LEU A 50 10.71 13.00 16.88
CA LEU A 50 12.00 12.40 17.13
C LEU A 50 12.13 11.07 16.39
N ALA A 51 13.33 10.73 15.94
CA ALA A 51 13.61 9.37 15.48
C ALA A 51 13.31 8.38 16.61
N GLY A 52 12.51 7.36 16.33
CA GLY A 52 11.93 6.45 17.31
C GLY A 52 10.46 6.71 17.64
N GLU A 53 9.83 7.75 17.08
CA GLU A 53 8.39 8.00 17.23
C GLU A 53 7.54 7.43 16.08
N LEU A 54 6.23 7.30 16.33
CA LEU A 54 5.24 6.94 15.31
C LEU A 54 4.65 8.19 14.66
N LEU A 55 4.87 8.33 13.35
CA LEU A 55 4.07 9.18 12.49
C LEU A 55 2.76 8.44 12.20
N GLN A 56 1.63 8.99 12.64
CA GLN A 56 0.30 8.44 12.36
C GLN A 56 -0.45 9.41 11.45
N TYR A 57 -1.18 8.88 10.48
CA TYR A 57 -1.89 9.69 9.50
C TYR A 57 -3.20 9.05 9.04
N LYS A 58 -4.08 9.90 8.53
CA LYS A 58 -5.32 9.51 7.86
C LYS A 58 -5.48 10.27 6.56
N VAL A 59 -5.81 9.54 5.50
CA VAL A 59 -6.13 10.03 4.18
C VAL A 59 -7.64 10.13 4.02
N TYR A 60 -8.08 11.22 3.42
CA TYR A 60 -9.44 11.42 2.93
C TYR A 60 -9.40 11.61 1.43
N VAL A 61 -10.29 10.93 0.72
CA VAL A 61 -10.49 11.06 -0.72
C VAL A 61 -11.95 11.37 -0.94
N THR A 62 -12.20 12.51 -1.57
CA THR A 62 -13.55 12.96 -1.91
C THR A 62 -13.68 13.17 -3.41
N ASN A 63 -14.87 12.93 -3.92
CA ASN A 63 -15.27 13.22 -5.29
C ASN A 63 -15.92 14.62 -5.35
N ALA A 64 -15.59 15.41 -6.36
CA ALA A 64 -16.12 16.76 -6.57
C ALA A 64 -17.66 16.86 -6.68
N LEU A 65 -18.36 15.81 -7.12
CA LEU A 65 -19.81 15.76 -7.29
C LEU A 65 -20.56 15.39 -6.00
N SER A 66 -20.11 14.34 -5.32
CA SER A 66 -20.82 13.79 -4.15
C SER A 66 -20.26 14.29 -2.82
N HIS A 67 -19.06 14.88 -2.82
CA HIS A 67 -18.26 15.18 -1.62
C HIS A 67 -18.04 13.97 -0.69
N GLN A 68 -18.39 12.77 -1.16
CA GLN A 68 -18.40 11.53 -0.40
C GLN A 68 -17.94 10.37 -1.29
N GLY A 69 -17.12 9.51 -0.70
CA GLY A 69 -16.58 8.35 -1.39
C GLY A 69 -15.46 8.74 -2.36
N SER A 70 -14.83 7.71 -2.89
CA SER A 70 -13.73 7.79 -3.85
C SER A 70 -14.05 6.91 -5.05
N LEU A 71 -13.58 7.29 -6.23
CA LEU A 71 -13.52 6.39 -7.37
C LEU A 71 -12.43 5.34 -7.13
N SER A 72 -11.28 5.78 -6.59
CA SER A 72 -10.16 4.92 -6.28
C SER A 72 -10.42 4.11 -5.02
N ALA A 73 -10.13 2.81 -5.08
CA ALA A 73 -10.10 1.89 -3.93
C ALA A 73 -8.73 1.91 -3.21
N ILE A 74 -7.73 2.55 -3.81
CA ILE A 74 -6.35 2.63 -3.29
C ILE A 74 -5.90 4.09 -3.22
N ALA A 75 -5.22 4.43 -2.12
CA ALA A 75 -4.44 5.65 -1.97
C ALA A 75 -2.98 5.30 -1.66
N TYR A 76 -2.08 6.23 -1.96
CA TYR A 76 -0.65 6.12 -1.68
C TYR A 76 -0.22 7.25 -0.77
N VAL A 77 0.61 6.93 0.23
CA VAL A 77 1.26 7.90 1.11
C VAL A 77 2.76 7.68 1.05
N SER A 78 3.50 8.69 0.62
CA SER A 78 4.96 8.63 0.51
C SER A 78 5.62 9.70 1.36
N LEU A 79 6.67 9.34 2.10
CA LEU A 79 7.55 10.28 2.79
C LEU A 79 8.83 10.47 1.97
N ARG A 80 9.21 11.72 1.74
CA ARG A 80 10.40 12.07 0.96
C ARG A 80 11.30 13.03 1.73
N ASN A 81 12.60 12.86 1.56
CA ASN A 81 13.59 13.71 2.24
C ASN A 81 13.86 15.02 1.49
N GLN A 82 14.73 15.85 2.05
CA GLN A 82 15.14 17.14 1.48
C GLN A 82 15.86 17.05 0.12
N GLN A 83 16.37 15.87 -0.28
CA GLN A 83 16.93 15.60 -1.61
C GLN A 83 15.91 14.97 -2.58
N ASP A 84 14.63 14.91 -2.20
CA ASP A 84 13.54 14.24 -2.91
C ASP A 84 13.74 12.72 -3.06
N SER A 85 14.54 12.11 -2.19
CA SER A 85 14.65 10.64 -2.11
C SER A 85 13.50 10.06 -1.30
N LEU A 86 12.96 8.94 -1.79
CA LEU A 86 11.88 8.21 -1.14
C LEU A 86 12.36 7.55 0.16
N VAL A 87 11.68 7.82 1.27
CA VAL A 87 11.88 7.14 2.56
C VAL A 87 10.98 5.90 2.64
N PHE A 88 9.69 6.09 2.38
CA PHE A 88 8.71 5.00 2.26
C PHE A 88 7.62 5.37 1.26
N ASN A 89 6.96 4.36 0.71
CA ASN A 89 5.73 4.51 -0.08
C ASN A 89 4.71 3.47 0.39
N HIS A 90 3.73 3.91 1.17
CA HIS A 90 2.67 3.08 1.71
C HIS A 90 1.49 3.06 0.75
N LYS A 91 0.94 1.87 0.55
CA LYS A 91 -0.32 1.65 -0.17
C LYS A 91 -1.43 1.42 0.84
N LEU A 92 -2.56 2.09 0.67
CA LEU A 92 -3.68 2.06 1.60
C LEU A 92 -4.95 1.65 0.87
N LYS A 93 -5.67 0.65 1.40
CA LYS A 93 -7.02 0.33 0.93
C LYS A 93 -8.01 1.35 1.49
N LEU A 94 -8.72 2.03 0.59
CA LEU A 94 -9.75 3.01 0.95
C LEU A 94 -11.05 2.30 1.28
N LEU A 95 -11.60 2.62 2.46
CA LEU A 95 -12.95 2.26 2.85
C LEU A 95 -13.77 3.54 2.93
N ASN A 96 -14.78 3.65 2.05
CA ASN A 96 -15.65 4.82 1.95
C ASN A 96 -14.89 6.15 1.78
N GLY A 97 -13.84 6.15 0.95
CA GLY A 97 -13.01 7.34 0.70
C GLY A 97 -12.07 7.70 1.85
N THR A 98 -11.81 6.79 2.80
CA THR A 98 -10.83 7.05 3.87
C THR A 98 -9.93 5.86 4.10
N ALA A 99 -8.69 6.12 4.51
CA ALA A 99 -7.78 5.11 5.00
C ALA A 99 -6.81 5.73 6.01
N ASN A 100 -6.19 4.91 6.85
CA ASN A 100 -5.19 5.36 7.81
C ASN A 100 -3.99 4.43 7.80
N GLY A 101 -2.89 4.95 8.31
CA GLY A 101 -1.65 4.21 8.46
C GLY A 101 -0.72 4.92 9.42
N ASP A 102 0.43 4.30 9.63
CA ASP A 102 1.50 4.86 10.43
C ASP A 102 2.85 4.39 9.93
N PHE A 103 3.88 5.07 10.40
CA PHE A 103 5.26 4.79 10.10
C PHE A 103 6.11 5.04 11.35
N PHE A 104 6.79 3.99 11.83
CA PHE A 104 7.76 4.13 12.89
C PHE A 104 9.04 4.75 12.33
N ILE A 105 9.42 5.92 12.82
CA ILE A 105 10.58 6.66 12.31
C ILE A 105 11.85 5.95 12.79
N PRO A 106 12.65 5.35 11.90
CA PRO A 106 13.80 4.56 12.31
C PRO A 106 14.98 5.45 12.74
N SER A 107 15.87 4.90 13.58
CA SER A 107 17.05 5.61 14.12
C SER A 107 18.14 5.90 13.09
N ASN A 108 18.05 5.35 11.88
CA ASN A 108 18.96 5.64 10.76
C ASN A 108 18.52 6.87 9.94
N LEU A 109 17.31 7.39 10.18
CA LEU A 109 16.76 8.52 9.44
C LEU A 109 17.35 9.84 9.96
N LYS A 110 17.91 10.66 9.06
CA LYS A 110 18.67 11.86 9.46
C LYS A 110 17.77 12.99 9.95
N THR A 111 18.29 13.85 10.82
CA THR A 111 17.62 15.10 11.14
C THR A 111 17.40 15.94 9.89
N GLY A 112 16.19 16.45 9.69
CA GLY A 112 15.86 17.26 8.52
C GLY A 112 14.38 17.54 8.38
N ALA A 113 14.06 18.26 7.31
CA ALA A 113 12.70 18.49 6.85
C ALA A 113 12.34 17.47 5.76
N TYR A 114 11.11 16.99 5.81
CA TYR A 114 10.56 15.93 4.99
C TYR A 114 9.18 16.33 4.46
N LYS A 115 8.79 15.73 3.34
CA LYS A 115 7.46 15.91 2.74
C LYS A 115 6.68 14.62 2.84
N LEU A 116 5.52 14.66 3.47
CA LEU A 116 4.53 13.59 3.42
C LEU A 116 3.53 13.92 2.32
N ILE A 117 3.43 13.05 1.33
CA ILE A 117 2.64 13.27 0.12
C ILE A 117 1.60 12.17 0.00
N SER A 118 0.34 12.54 -0.21
CA SER A 118 -0.76 11.61 -0.42
C SER A 118 -1.46 11.86 -1.75
N TYR A 119 -1.79 10.78 -2.47
CA TYR A 119 -2.44 10.83 -3.78
C TYR A 119 -3.17 9.51 -4.07
N THR A 120 -4.10 9.53 -5.04
CA THR A 120 -4.59 8.32 -5.69
C THR A 120 -3.98 8.23 -7.08
N ASN A 121 -4.04 7.07 -7.74
CA ASN A 121 -3.58 7.03 -9.12
C ASN A 121 -4.37 8.00 -10.01
N TYR A 122 -5.68 8.16 -9.75
CA TYR A 122 -6.54 9.02 -10.56
C TYR A 122 -6.39 10.52 -10.28
N SER A 123 -6.14 10.92 -9.02
CA SER A 123 -6.00 12.34 -8.65
C SER A 123 -4.88 13.02 -9.45
N ARG A 124 -3.87 12.26 -9.88
CA ARG A 124 -2.75 12.71 -10.74
C ARG A 124 -3.18 13.34 -12.06
N ASN A 125 -4.39 13.07 -12.54
CA ASN A 125 -4.93 13.73 -13.73
C ASN A 125 -5.37 15.18 -13.47
N ASN A 126 -5.69 15.53 -12.22
CA ASN A 126 -6.06 16.87 -11.82
C ASN A 126 -4.80 17.70 -11.53
N GLU A 127 -4.37 18.52 -12.50
CA GLU A 127 -3.17 19.35 -12.33
C GLU A 127 -3.31 20.36 -11.17
N ALA A 128 -4.53 20.78 -10.81
CA ALA A 128 -4.78 21.67 -9.69
C ALA A 128 -4.71 20.97 -8.31
N ALA A 129 -5.00 19.67 -8.23
CA ALA A 129 -5.10 18.93 -6.96
C ALA A 129 -4.49 17.51 -7.03
N ALA A 130 -3.40 17.32 -7.78
CA ALA A 130 -2.82 16.01 -8.06
C ALA A 130 -2.47 15.18 -6.82
N PHE A 131 -2.03 15.86 -5.76
CA PHE A 131 -1.64 15.30 -4.47
C PHE A 131 -1.77 16.38 -3.38
N VAL A 132 -1.83 15.94 -2.13
CA VAL A 132 -1.68 16.80 -0.95
C VAL A 132 -0.31 16.61 -0.32
N GLN A 133 0.28 17.69 0.19
CA GLN A 133 1.57 17.69 0.88
C GLN A 133 1.41 18.21 2.31
N LYS A 134 2.01 17.51 3.27
CA LYS A 134 2.25 18.02 4.63
C LYS A 134 3.75 18.03 4.89
N ASP A 135 4.23 19.09 5.53
CA ASP A 135 5.62 19.25 5.91
C ASP A 135 5.86 18.57 7.27
N ILE A 136 6.93 17.78 7.38
CA ILE A 136 7.29 17.04 8.59
C ILE A 136 8.74 17.32 8.95
N TYR A 137 9.03 17.50 10.23
CA TYR A 137 10.38 17.72 10.74
C TYR A 137 10.78 16.58 11.65
N ILE A 138 11.89 15.92 11.31
CA ILE A 138 12.40 14.79 12.07
C ILE A 138 13.71 15.19 12.70
N ILE A 139 13.85 14.93 14.00
CA ILE A 139 15.05 15.18 14.79
C ILE A 139 15.60 13.85 15.26
N ASN A 140 16.81 13.50 14.83
CA ASN A 140 17.50 12.31 15.27
C ASN A 140 18.49 12.66 16.39
N THR A 141 18.16 12.25 17.62
CA THR A 141 19.00 12.49 18.81
C THR A 141 20.09 11.42 19.01
N PHE A 142 20.08 10.35 18.21
CA PHE A 142 21.05 9.25 18.29
C PHE A 142 22.29 9.46 17.41
N THR A 143 22.25 10.43 16.50
CA THR A 143 23.33 10.72 15.56
C THR A 143 23.88 12.12 15.78
N LYS A 144 25.21 12.28 15.77
CA LYS A 144 25.81 13.62 15.69
C LYS A 144 25.41 14.26 14.37
N GLN A 145 24.84 15.46 14.42
CA GLN A 145 24.64 16.25 13.21
C GLN A 145 26.01 16.68 12.67
N GLU A 146 26.24 16.46 11.39
CA GLU A 146 27.32 17.15 10.68
C GLU A 146 26.96 18.64 10.62
N ALA A 147 27.92 19.50 10.98
CA ALA A 147 27.71 20.94 10.92
C ALA A 147 27.46 21.35 9.46
N PHE A 148 26.22 21.69 9.11
CA PHE A 148 25.85 22.20 7.80
C PHE A 148 26.63 23.50 7.54
N SER A 149 27.73 23.38 6.80
CA SER A 149 28.59 24.50 6.48
C SER A 149 28.13 25.12 5.16
N LYS A 150 27.51 26.31 5.25
CA LYS A 150 27.56 27.42 4.27
C LYS A 150 26.77 27.36 2.92
N ARG A 151 25.64 26.66 2.78
CA ARG A 151 24.65 27.03 1.73
C ARG A 151 23.20 26.98 2.24
N GLY A 152 22.76 28.12 2.79
CA GLY A 152 21.36 28.52 2.93
C GLY A 152 20.49 27.71 3.89
N ASP A 153 20.58 28.00 5.20
CA ASP A 153 19.51 27.61 6.13
C ASP A 153 18.19 28.21 5.61
N THR A 154 17.17 27.38 5.39
CA THR A 154 15.88 27.79 4.81
C THR A 154 14.72 27.63 5.79
N ILE A 155 14.91 26.80 6.82
CA ILE A 155 13.91 26.50 7.83
C ILE A 155 14.57 26.55 9.21
N PHE A 156 13.96 27.27 10.14
CA PHE A 156 14.45 27.44 11.50
C PHE A 156 13.42 26.89 12.48
N MET A 157 13.88 26.04 13.40
CA MET A 157 13.09 25.56 14.52
C MET A 157 13.61 26.22 15.80
N ASN A 158 12.74 27.02 16.42
CA ASN A 158 13.07 27.81 17.61
C ASN A 158 12.29 27.29 18.82
N HIS A 159 12.88 27.40 20.00
CA HIS A 159 12.18 27.10 21.24
C HIS A 159 11.24 28.26 21.62
N ILE A 160 10.00 27.96 21.97
CA ILE A 160 9.05 28.93 22.51
C ILE A 160 8.96 28.74 24.03
N VAL A 161 9.18 29.80 24.79
CA VAL A 161 8.82 29.81 26.21
C VAL A 161 7.30 29.78 26.31
N GLU A 162 6.72 28.76 26.95
CA GLU A 162 5.26 28.56 27.08
C GLU A 162 4.53 29.88 27.35
N LYS A 163 4.01 30.52 26.30
CA LYS A 163 2.95 31.51 26.46
C LYS A 163 1.72 30.66 26.73
N SER A 164 1.10 30.85 27.90
CA SER A 164 -0.23 30.31 28.17
C SER A 164 -1.08 30.56 26.92
N PRO A 165 -1.65 29.52 26.28
CA PRO A 165 -2.43 29.74 25.09
C PRO A 165 -3.51 30.76 25.43
N HIS A 166 -3.55 31.88 24.72
CA HIS A 166 -4.78 32.65 24.72
C HIS A 166 -5.84 31.73 24.11
N PHE A 167 -6.79 31.31 24.94
CA PHE A 167 -7.95 30.51 24.58
C PHE A 167 -8.89 31.34 23.70
N SER A 168 -8.44 31.79 22.53
CA SER A 168 -9.33 32.31 21.52
C SER A 168 -9.93 31.10 20.80
N GLU A 169 -11.23 30.90 20.98
CA GLU A 169 -12.01 30.09 20.05
C GLU A 169 -11.75 30.64 18.65
N GLU A 170 -10.95 29.94 17.86
CA GLU A 170 -10.89 30.19 16.43
C GLU A 170 -12.31 30.04 15.91
N ASN A 171 -12.82 31.06 15.21
CA ASN A 171 -14.18 31.12 14.68
C ASN A 171 -14.49 29.84 13.90
N ASN A 172 -15.11 28.89 14.58
CA ASN A 172 -15.45 27.59 14.02
C ASN A 172 -16.84 27.73 13.38
N PRO A 173 -16.97 27.65 12.05
CA PRO A 173 -18.29 27.68 11.43
C PRO A 173 -19.17 26.51 11.88
N ALA A 174 -18.56 25.45 12.44
CA ALA A 174 -19.26 24.34 13.07
C ALA A 174 -19.07 24.40 14.60
N LYS A 175 -20.14 24.71 15.33
CA LYS A 175 -20.20 24.75 16.80
C LYS A 175 -20.10 23.34 17.44
N ALA A 176 -19.03 22.60 17.19
CA ALA A 176 -18.66 21.43 17.99
C ALA A 176 -18.06 21.88 19.31
N THR A 177 -18.38 21.16 20.37
CA THR A 177 -17.77 21.36 21.67
C THR A 177 -17.14 20.06 22.14
N ILE A 178 -15.85 20.13 22.48
CA ILE A 178 -15.14 19.06 23.19
C ILE A 178 -15.27 19.37 24.68
N THR A 179 -15.95 18.51 25.41
CA THR A 179 -16.10 18.62 26.87
C THR A 179 -15.28 17.53 27.56
N LEU A 180 -14.70 17.93 28.69
CA LEU A 180 -13.89 17.09 29.56
C LEU A 180 -14.50 17.11 30.97
N ASP A 181 -14.22 16.09 31.77
CA ASP A 181 -14.64 16.04 33.17
C ASP A 181 -13.81 16.94 34.08
N LYS A 182 -12.56 17.25 33.70
CA LYS A 182 -11.65 18.18 34.40
C LYS A 182 -10.80 19.00 33.43
N GLU A 183 -10.26 20.12 33.90
CA GLU A 183 -9.30 20.96 33.17
C GLU A 183 -7.83 20.54 33.39
N SER A 184 -7.58 19.80 34.47
CA SER A 184 -6.27 19.24 34.78
C SER A 184 -6.39 17.84 35.37
N TYR A 185 -5.36 17.03 35.15
CA TYR A 185 -5.32 15.62 35.55
C TYR A 185 -3.93 15.27 36.12
N GLY A 186 -3.91 14.31 37.03
CA GLY A 186 -2.68 13.67 37.50
C GLY A 186 -2.24 12.51 36.61
N PHE A 187 -1.08 11.93 36.93
CA PHE A 187 -0.55 10.77 36.20
C PHE A 187 -1.48 9.56 36.29
N ARG A 188 -1.62 8.84 35.16
CA ARG A 188 -2.44 7.62 35.03
C ARG A 188 -3.92 7.81 35.38
N GLU A 189 -4.37 9.05 35.47
CA GLU A 189 -5.76 9.37 35.68
C GLU A 189 -6.57 9.08 34.40
N LYS A 190 -7.82 8.65 34.57
CA LYS A 190 -8.74 8.41 33.46
C LYS A 190 -9.42 9.73 33.08
N VAL A 191 -9.42 10.04 31.78
CA VAL A 191 -10.12 11.19 31.20
C VAL A 191 -11.40 10.72 30.54
N ASN A 192 -12.49 11.45 30.78
CA ASN A 192 -13.77 11.26 30.08
C ASN A 192 -13.97 12.39 29.08
N LEU A 193 -13.95 12.04 27.79
CA LEU A 193 -14.11 12.99 26.70
C LEU A 193 -15.48 12.81 26.07
N LYS A 194 -16.21 13.91 25.93
CA LYS A 194 -17.45 13.97 25.15
C LYS A 194 -17.33 14.98 24.03
N LEU A 195 -17.83 14.61 22.87
CA LEU A 195 -17.99 15.47 21.72
C LEU A 195 -19.49 15.72 21.58
N GLU A 196 -19.89 16.97 21.65
CA GLU A 196 -21.28 17.38 21.49
C GLU A 196 -21.41 18.29 20.27
N ASN A 197 -22.46 18.04 19.49
CA ASN A 197 -22.78 18.82 18.32
C ASN A 197 -24.03 19.66 18.57
N SER A 198 -23.89 20.98 18.48
CA SER A 198 -25.00 21.92 18.68
C SER A 198 -25.80 22.24 17.39
N LEU A 199 -25.39 21.77 16.20
CA LEU A 199 -26.09 22.02 14.91
C LEU A 199 -26.08 20.83 13.92
N LYS A 200 -27.14 20.65 13.13
CA LYS A 200 -27.16 19.67 12.00
C LYS A 200 -26.03 19.99 11.00
N GLY A 201 -25.07 19.08 10.80
CA GLY A 201 -23.99 19.26 9.79
C GLY A 201 -22.60 18.73 10.13
N MET A 202 -22.41 18.09 11.28
CA MET A 202 -21.15 17.40 11.64
C MET A 202 -21.15 15.92 11.31
N GLU A 203 -22.20 15.42 10.65
CA GLU A 203 -22.17 14.04 10.21
C GLU A 203 -21.01 13.86 9.23
N GLY A 204 -20.07 12.96 9.51
CA GLY A 204 -18.79 12.98 8.80
C GLY A 204 -17.75 12.03 9.33
N ARG A 205 -16.56 12.12 8.73
CA ARG A 205 -15.40 11.28 9.06
C ARG A 205 -14.32 12.14 9.66
N TYR A 206 -13.83 11.76 10.83
CA TYR A 206 -12.89 12.55 11.62
C TYR A 206 -11.75 11.69 12.17
N VAL A 207 -10.70 12.35 12.60
CA VAL A 207 -9.66 11.84 13.50
C VAL A 207 -9.84 12.54 14.84
N LEU A 208 -9.73 11.79 15.92
CA LEU A 208 -9.54 12.33 17.26
C LEU A 208 -8.12 12.02 17.73
N SER A 209 -7.33 13.06 18.00
CA SER A 209 -5.94 12.98 18.47
C SER A 209 -5.82 13.66 19.82
N VAL A 210 -5.12 13.03 20.76
CA VAL A 210 -4.75 13.65 22.04
C VAL A 210 -3.25 13.55 22.22
N ARG A 211 -2.55 14.67 22.22
CA ARG A 211 -1.08 14.72 22.20
C ARG A 211 -0.51 15.87 23.03
N LYS A 212 0.66 15.65 23.64
CA LYS A 212 1.46 16.70 24.28
C LYS A 212 1.88 17.75 23.24
N ILE A 213 1.76 19.03 23.59
CA ILE A 213 2.21 20.14 22.75
C ILE A 213 3.74 20.25 22.79
N ASN A 214 4.34 20.54 21.63
CA ASN A 214 5.76 20.82 21.54
C ASN A 214 6.01 22.34 21.72
N PRO A 215 6.99 22.76 22.53
CA PRO A 215 7.33 24.17 22.76
C PRO A 215 8.21 24.71 21.62
N ILE A 216 7.73 24.61 20.39
CA ILE A 216 8.52 24.90 19.19
C ILE A 216 7.77 25.82 18.22
N GLU A 217 8.50 26.75 17.62
CA GLU A 217 8.07 27.55 16.49
C GLU A 217 8.88 27.16 15.27
N ILE A 218 8.23 27.10 14.11
CA ILE A 218 8.89 26.80 12.85
C ILE A 218 8.70 27.99 11.94
N SER A 219 9.81 28.58 11.50
CA SER A 219 9.83 29.63 10.48
C SER A 219 10.53 29.15 9.22
N GLY A 220 10.11 29.70 8.09
CA GLY A 220 10.42 29.15 6.76
C GLY A 220 9.34 28.17 6.28
N LYS A 221 9.40 27.81 5.00
CA LYS A 221 8.46 26.86 4.38
C LYS A 221 9.22 25.87 3.53
N ILE A 222 8.78 24.62 3.52
CA ILE A 222 9.25 23.69 2.52
C ILE A 222 8.60 24.10 1.18
N PRO A 223 9.38 24.29 0.09
CA PRO A 223 8.78 24.61 -1.20
C PRO A 223 7.81 23.51 -1.61
N THR A 224 6.56 23.86 -1.94
CA THR A 224 5.58 22.93 -2.49
C THR A 224 6.20 22.21 -3.68
N ALA A 225 6.06 20.88 -3.72
CA ALA A 225 6.49 20.11 -4.88
C ALA A 225 5.85 20.68 -6.16
N ALA A 226 6.68 21.07 -7.14
CA ALA A 226 6.17 21.60 -8.39
C ALA A 226 5.39 20.50 -9.12
N LYS A 227 4.17 20.86 -9.55
CA LYS A 227 3.29 19.98 -10.31
C LYS A 227 3.89 19.78 -11.69
N ILE A 228 3.95 18.53 -12.14
CA ILE A 228 4.34 18.20 -13.51
C ILE A 228 3.05 18.07 -14.31
N SER A 229 2.84 18.95 -15.30
CA SER A 229 1.80 18.69 -16.31
C SER A 229 2.17 17.38 -16.99
N SER A 230 1.28 16.40 -16.85
CA SER A 230 1.52 15.06 -17.34
C SER A 230 0.81 14.89 -18.66
N GLU A 231 1.55 14.55 -19.72
CA GLU A 231 0.97 14.03 -20.97
C GLU A 231 0.39 12.62 -20.79
N VAL A 232 0.51 12.05 -19.59
CA VAL A 232 0.04 10.72 -19.25
C VAL A 232 -1.31 10.80 -18.58
N PHE A 233 -2.19 9.89 -18.97
CA PHE A 233 -3.46 9.63 -18.30
C PHE A 233 -3.33 8.47 -17.33
N TYR A 234 -3.79 8.69 -16.10
CA TYR A 234 -3.75 7.70 -15.04
C TYR A 234 -5.16 7.12 -14.80
N VAL A 235 -5.29 5.80 -14.89
CA VAL A 235 -6.60 5.14 -14.77
C VAL A 235 -7.00 5.01 -13.29
N PRO A 236 -8.28 5.25 -12.93
CA PRO A 236 -8.74 5.06 -11.56
C PRO A 236 -8.71 3.59 -11.12
N GLU A 237 -8.33 3.36 -9.87
CA GLU A 237 -8.22 2.04 -9.25
C GLU A 237 -9.56 1.61 -8.65
N LEU A 238 -10.59 1.42 -9.50
CA LEU A 238 -12.00 1.35 -9.08
C LEU A 238 -12.38 0.25 -8.08
N ARG A 239 -11.71 -0.90 -8.13
CA ARG A 239 -12.08 -2.10 -7.35
C ARG A 239 -10.95 -2.63 -6.47
N GLY A 240 -9.75 -2.10 -6.65
CA GLY A 240 -8.53 -2.61 -6.05
C GLY A 240 -7.32 -2.09 -6.79
N GLU A 241 -6.16 -2.59 -6.42
CA GLU A 241 -4.91 -2.19 -7.02
C GLU A 241 -4.86 -2.54 -8.51
N LEU A 242 -4.53 -1.57 -9.35
CA LEU A 242 -4.39 -1.74 -10.79
C LEU A 242 -2.94 -2.05 -11.14
N ILE A 243 -2.67 -3.22 -11.72
CA ILE A 243 -1.36 -3.56 -12.28
C ILE A 243 -1.52 -3.58 -13.79
N SER A 244 -0.77 -2.76 -14.50
CA SER A 244 -0.94 -2.58 -15.94
C SER A 244 0.40 -2.39 -16.64
N GLY A 245 0.40 -2.62 -17.95
CA GLY A 245 1.58 -2.51 -18.77
C GLY A 245 1.31 -2.82 -20.24
N LEU A 246 2.38 -2.82 -21.03
CA LEU A 246 2.37 -3.17 -22.44
C LEU A 246 3.08 -4.51 -22.65
N VAL A 247 2.60 -5.27 -23.64
CA VAL A 247 3.38 -6.32 -24.28
C VAL A 247 3.90 -5.76 -25.60
N VAL A 248 5.21 -5.85 -25.81
CA VAL A 248 5.84 -5.36 -27.03
C VAL A 248 6.71 -6.44 -27.67
N SER A 249 6.87 -6.37 -28.98
CA SER A 249 7.81 -7.20 -29.74
C SER A 249 9.25 -6.90 -29.33
N LYS A 250 10.06 -7.94 -29.13
CA LYS A 250 11.49 -7.75 -28.86
C LYS A 250 12.27 -7.24 -30.07
N LYS A 251 11.78 -7.51 -31.28
CA LYS A 251 12.45 -7.16 -32.53
C LYS A 251 12.49 -5.64 -32.75
N ASP A 252 11.39 -4.97 -32.44
CA ASP A 252 11.16 -3.57 -32.80
C ASP A 252 10.44 -2.75 -31.72
N SER A 253 10.16 -3.33 -30.54
CA SER A 253 9.42 -2.69 -29.43
C SER A 253 8.02 -2.18 -29.81
N THR A 254 7.41 -2.75 -30.86
CA THR A 254 6.03 -2.43 -31.23
C THR A 254 5.02 -3.10 -30.29
N PRO A 255 3.93 -2.43 -29.88
CA PRO A 255 2.89 -3.04 -29.04
C PRO A 255 2.17 -4.20 -29.75
N VAL A 256 1.89 -5.28 -29.00
CA VAL A 256 1.30 -6.52 -29.54
C VAL A 256 -0.04 -6.79 -28.88
N SER A 257 -1.09 -6.84 -29.70
CA SER A 257 -2.46 -7.10 -29.25
C SER A 257 -2.77 -8.60 -29.12
N ASN A 258 -3.83 -8.92 -28.39
CA ASN A 258 -4.37 -10.27 -28.22
C ASN A 258 -3.44 -11.29 -27.53
N ILE A 259 -2.45 -10.82 -26.76
CA ILE A 259 -1.57 -11.66 -25.96
C ILE A 259 -2.18 -11.84 -24.57
N GLU A 260 -2.20 -13.08 -24.07
CA GLU A 260 -2.62 -13.37 -22.70
C GLU A 260 -1.45 -13.13 -21.74
N VAL A 261 -1.74 -12.49 -20.62
CA VAL A 261 -0.79 -12.19 -19.56
C VAL A 261 -1.39 -12.70 -18.26
N ALA A 262 -0.61 -13.44 -17.49
CA ALA A 262 -0.97 -13.95 -16.19
C ALA A 262 -0.21 -13.18 -15.10
N LEU A 263 -0.86 -12.99 -13.95
CA LEU A 263 -0.27 -12.45 -12.73
C LEU A 263 -0.47 -13.48 -11.62
N THR A 264 0.59 -13.75 -10.86
CA THR A 264 0.52 -14.50 -9.61
C THR A 264 1.11 -13.68 -8.48
N VAL A 265 0.32 -13.46 -7.42
CA VAL A 265 0.79 -12.97 -6.12
C VAL A 265 0.92 -14.20 -5.21
N PRO A 266 2.14 -14.63 -4.86
CA PRO A 266 2.36 -15.84 -4.07
C PRO A 266 1.85 -15.71 -2.62
N GLY A 267 1.69 -16.86 -1.97
CA GLY A 267 1.27 -16.98 -0.57
C GLY A 267 0.28 -18.13 -0.39
N LYS A 268 -0.08 -18.43 0.86
CA LYS A 268 -1.10 -19.44 1.16
C LYS A 268 -2.42 -19.13 0.45
N ASP A 269 -2.84 -17.87 0.48
CA ASP A 269 -4.04 -17.38 -0.19
C ASP A 269 -3.64 -16.63 -1.48
N TYR A 270 -2.90 -17.32 -2.36
CA TYR A 270 -2.32 -16.71 -3.56
C TYR A 270 -3.40 -16.06 -4.44
N ILE A 271 -2.99 -15.08 -5.24
CA ILE A 271 -3.86 -14.41 -6.20
C ILE A 271 -3.36 -14.72 -7.60
N PHE A 272 -4.17 -15.45 -8.37
CA PHE A 272 -3.94 -15.64 -9.80
C PHE A 272 -4.88 -14.73 -10.60
N LYS A 273 -4.42 -14.09 -11.67
CA LYS A 273 -5.25 -13.31 -12.60
C LYS A 273 -4.79 -13.52 -14.03
N VAL A 274 -5.71 -13.43 -14.99
CA VAL A 274 -5.40 -13.45 -16.42
C VAL A 274 -6.06 -12.25 -17.12
N ALA A 275 -5.28 -11.58 -17.96
CA ALA A 275 -5.71 -10.47 -18.79
C ALA A 275 -5.27 -10.69 -20.24
N LYS A 276 -5.91 -10.00 -21.18
CA LYS A 276 -5.55 -10.03 -22.59
C LYS A 276 -5.20 -8.63 -23.07
N THR A 277 -4.15 -8.50 -23.87
CA THR A 277 -3.75 -7.19 -24.40
C THR A 277 -4.77 -6.67 -25.41
N ASN A 278 -5.11 -5.39 -25.30
CA ASN A 278 -6.00 -4.69 -26.23
C ASN A 278 -5.28 -4.35 -27.56
N SER A 279 -5.95 -3.64 -28.46
CA SER A 279 -5.39 -3.21 -29.76
C SER A 279 -4.10 -2.39 -29.65
N ASN A 280 -3.89 -1.72 -28.51
CA ASN A 280 -2.68 -0.94 -28.21
C ASN A 280 -1.61 -1.76 -27.46
N GLY A 281 -1.78 -3.08 -27.37
CA GLY A 281 -0.87 -3.99 -26.67
C GLY A 281 -0.90 -3.88 -25.14
N ARG A 282 -1.91 -3.23 -24.56
CA ARG A 282 -2.01 -2.99 -23.11
C ARG A 282 -2.86 -4.03 -22.40
N PHE A 283 -2.39 -4.46 -21.22
CA PHE A 283 -3.15 -5.29 -20.29
C PHE A 283 -3.40 -4.56 -18.96
N PHE A 284 -4.39 -5.06 -18.21
CA PHE A 284 -4.76 -4.55 -16.89
C PHE A 284 -5.18 -5.70 -15.98
N PHE A 285 -4.65 -5.74 -14.76
CA PHE A 285 -5.11 -6.59 -13.67
C PHE A 285 -5.69 -5.70 -12.58
N SER A 286 -6.85 -6.08 -12.05
CA SER A 286 -7.40 -5.47 -10.83
C SER A 286 -7.29 -6.47 -9.70
N VAL A 287 -6.52 -6.11 -8.67
CA VAL A 287 -6.26 -6.91 -7.47
C VAL A 287 -7.00 -6.28 -6.29
N SER A 288 -8.18 -6.83 -6.01
CA SER A 288 -9.03 -6.38 -4.90
C SER A 288 -8.71 -7.11 -3.59
N GLU A 289 -8.15 -8.30 -3.72
CA GLU A 289 -7.79 -9.24 -2.66
C GLU A 289 -6.69 -8.68 -1.74
N ASP A 290 -6.68 -9.11 -0.47
CA ASP A 290 -5.57 -8.83 0.45
C ASP A 290 -4.41 -9.77 0.14
N TYR A 291 -3.17 -9.33 0.29
CA TYR A 291 -2.02 -10.22 0.17
C TYR A 291 -0.89 -9.72 1.07
N ASN A 292 0.07 -10.61 1.34
CA ASN A 292 1.22 -10.32 2.21
C ASN A 292 2.56 -10.46 1.47
N SER A 293 2.59 -11.02 0.26
CA SER A 293 3.83 -11.13 -0.51
C SER A 293 4.27 -9.76 -1.01
N GLU A 294 5.57 -9.47 -0.91
CA GLU A 294 6.18 -8.27 -1.49
C GLU A 294 6.48 -8.44 -2.97
N ASN A 295 6.68 -9.68 -3.43
CA ASN A 295 7.03 -9.95 -4.83
C ASN A 295 5.89 -10.69 -5.51
N SER A 296 5.68 -10.40 -6.79
CA SER A 296 4.71 -11.07 -7.64
C SER A 296 5.34 -11.44 -8.97
N ILE A 297 4.70 -12.33 -9.72
CA ILE A 297 5.20 -12.81 -11.01
C ILE A 297 4.19 -12.47 -12.10
N VAL A 298 4.67 -11.84 -13.18
CA VAL A 298 3.92 -11.61 -14.41
C VAL A 298 4.47 -12.53 -15.49
N GLN A 299 3.60 -13.26 -16.18
CA GLN A 299 3.99 -14.24 -17.20
C GLN A 299 3.19 -14.00 -18.48
N LEU A 300 3.84 -14.03 -19.64
CA LEU A 300 3.12 -14.18 -20.89
C LEU A 300 2.59 -15.61 -21.01
N TYR A 301 1.32 -15.75 -21.37
CA TYR A 301 0.66 -17.03 -21.50
C TYR A 301 0.39 -17.38 -22.97
N GLY A 302 0.61 -18.64 -23.36
CA GLY A 302 0.51 -19.11 -24.74
C GLY A 302 1.64 -20.06 -25.15
N LYS A 303 1.84 -20.27 -26.46
CA LYS A 303 2.91 -21.14 -26.99
C LYS A 303 4.31 -20.55 -26.70
N GLU A 304 5.31 -21.40 -26.45
CA GLU A 304 6.65 -20.94 -26.10
C GLU A 304 7.32 -20.11 -27.21
N THR A 305 7.18 -20.52 -28.46
CA THR A 305 7.70 -19.81 -29.64
C THR A 305 7.23 -18.36 -29.71
N ASP A 306 5.96 -18.14 -29.35
CA ASP A 306 5.32 -16.83 -29.44
C ASP A 306 5.80 -15.95 -28.28
N ARG A 307 5.78 -16.48 -27.05
CA ARG A 307 6.19 -15.78 -25.83
C ARG A 307 7.64 -15.30 -25.86
N ASN A 308 8.55 -16.11 -26.42
CA ASN A 308 9.97 -15.75 -26.54
C ASN A 308 10.22 -14.54 -27.45
N SER A 309 9.25 -14.17 -28.29
CA SER A 309 9.34 -13.02 -29.21
C SER A 309 8.90 -11.70 -28.57
N TYR A 310 8.35 -11.73 -27.36
CA TYR A 310 7.74 -10.57 -26.70
C TYR A 310 8.39 -10.26 -25.35
N LYS A 311 8.23 -9.02 -24.88
CA LYS A 311 8.61 -8.56 -23.54
C LYS A 311 7.46 -7.80 -22.89
N VAL A 312 7.33 -7.94 -21.57
CA VAL A 312 6.40 -7.15 -20.75
C VAL A 312 7.10 -5.84 -20.35
N VAL A 313 6.35 -4.75 -20.33
CA VAL A 313 6.80 -3.45 -19.83
C VAL A 313 5.71 -2.89 -18.92
N LEU A 314 6.00 -2.76 -17.63
CA LEU A 314 5.01 -2.35 -16.63
C LEU A 314 4.90 -0.83 -16.48
N ASP A 315 3.70 -0.37 -16.10
CA ASP A 315 3.46 1.02 -15.76
C ASP A 315 4.14 1.39 -14.44
N LYS A 316 4.80 2.56 -14.41
CA LYS A 316 5.36 3.12 -13.18
C LYS A 316 4.26 3.79 -12.36
N LYS A 317 4.11 3.35 -11.10
CA LYS A 317 3.13 3.90 -10.15
C LYS A 317 3.61 5.09 -9.35
N GLU A 318 4.93 5.28 -9.21
CA GLU A 318 5.48 6.39 -8.46
C GLU A 318 5.02 7.74 -9.01
N LEU A 319 4.70 8.66 -8.09
CA LEU A 319 4.38 10.04 -8.43
C LEU A 319 5.66 10.74 -8.96
N PRO A 320 5.67 11.22 -10.22
CA PRO A 320 6.77 12.01 -10.72
C PRO A 320 6.70 13.39 -10.05
N ILE A 321 7.76 13.78 -9.36
CA ILE A 321 7.87 15.09 -8.72
C ILE A 321 9.11 15.77 -9.28
N GLN A 322 9.03 17.08 -9.54
CA GLN A 322 10.20 17.86 -9.90
C GLN A 322 11.10 18.01 -8.67
N LYS A 323 12.39 17.77 -8.86
CA LYS A 323 13.38 17.98 -7.81
C LYS A 323 13.46 19.48 -7.51
N ASN A 324 13.11 19.85 -6.28
CA ASN A 324 13.25 21.22 -5.80
C ASN A 324 14.70 21.51 -5.36
N GLU A 325 15.03 22.80 -5.24
CA GLU A 325 16.24 23.22 -4.52
C GLU A 325 16.26 22.61 -3.11
N PRO A 326 17.43 22.14 -2.63
CA PRO A 326 17.54 21.54 -1.32
C PRO A 326 17.22 22.57 -0.23
N TYR A 327 16.53 22.13 0.80
CA TYR A 327 16.18 22.92 1.97
C TYR A 327 16.75 22.24 3.22
N PHE A 328 17.11 23.02 4.22
CA PHE A 328 17.84 22.55 5.39
C PHE A 328 17.19 23.07 6.67
N LEU A 329 17.00 22.16 7.62
CA LEU A 329 16.46 22.45 8.94
C LEU A 329 17.60 22.83 9.88
N LYS A 330 17.51 24.03 10.46
CA LYS A 330 18.38 24.48 11.54
C LYS A 330 17.65 24.45 12.88
N LEU A 331 18.31 23.86 13.87
CA LEU A 331 17.83 23.78 15.24
C LEU A 331 18.46 24.91 16.07
N ASP A 332 17.62 25.63 16.82
CA ASP A 332 18.08 26.56 17.84
C ASP A 332 18.78 25.79 18.99
N VAL A 333 19.86 26.34 19.50
CA VAL A 333 20.59 25.84 20.68
C VAL A 333 19.68 25.82 21.91
N ALA A 334 18.69 26.71 22.00
CA ALA A 334 17.71 26.75 23.09
C ALA A 334 16.83 25.48 23.18
N LEU A 335 16.77 24.65 22.14
CA LEU A 335 16.02 23.39 22.14
C LEU A 335 16.72 22.26 22.93
N LYS A 336 17.99 22.44 23.32
CA LYS A 336 18.84 21.38 23.88
C LYS A 336 18.19 20.64 25.05
N ASP A 337 17.69 21.36 26.05
CA ASP A 337 17.20 20.74 27.29
C ASP A 337 15.87 20.00 27.04
N TRP A 338 14.97 20.60 26.27
CA TRP A 338 13.74 19.96 25.82
C TRP A 338 14.02 18.69 24.99
N LEU A 339 14.97 18.74 24.05
CA LEU A 339 15.35 17.59 23.23
C LEU A 339 15.97 16.47 24.07
N LEU A 340 16.77 16.82 25.09
CA LEU A 340 17.36 15.85 26.01
C LEU A 340 16.27 15.12 26.80
N GLU A 341 15.35 15.87 27.41
CA GLU A 341 14.22 15.32 28.16
C GLU A 341 13.37 14.40 27.28
N ARG A 342 13.00 14.87 26.08
CA ARG A 342 12.22 14.09 25.13
C ARG A 342 12.95 12.84 24.63
N SER A 343 14.27 12.92 24.44
CA SER A 343 15.09 11.76 24.05
C SER A 343 15.11 10.69 25.14
N ILE A 344 15.19 11.08 26.42
CA ILE A 344 15.11 10.15 27.56
C ILE A 344 13.73 9.49 27.60
N GLN A 345 12.65 10.29 27.51
CA GLN A 345 11.27 9.79 27.49
C GLN A 345 11.06 8.76 26.38
N LEU A 346 11.56 9.07 25.18
CA LEU A 346 11.44 8.20 24.02
C LEU A 346 12.20 6.88 24.16
N GLN A 347 13.41 6.92 24.71
CA GLN A 347 14.20 5.72 24.93
C GLN A 347 13.52 4.78 25.94
N VAL A 348 12.94 5.33 27.01
CA VAL A 348 12.15 4.55 27.96
C VAL A 348 10.90 3.98 27.30
N GLU A 349 10.16 4.78 26.52
CA GLU A 349 8.96 4.29 25.82
C GLU A 349 9.29 3.15 24.85
N ASN A 350 10.36 3.30 24.07
CA ASN A 350 10.80 2.28 23.10
C ASN A 350 11.36 1.02 23.77
N ALA A 351 11.96 1.12 24.97
CA ALA A 351 12.41 -0.05 25.73
C ALA A 351 11.26 -0.98 26.16
N TYR A 352 10.03 -0.46 26.23
CA TYR A 352 8.82 -1.22 26.56
C TYR A 352 7.89 -1.43 25.36
N PHE A 353 8.34 -1.13 24.13
CA PHE A 353 7.53 -1.23 22.90
C PHE A 353 6.89 -2.62 22.75
N ASP A 354 7.62 -3.68 23.07
CA ASP A 354 7.12 -5.06 22.94
C ASP A 354 5.91 -5.36 23.83
N THR A 355 5.78 -4.66 24.97
CA THR A 355 4.65 -4.82 25.88
C THR A 355 3.47 -3.94 25.50
N LYS A 356 3.70 -2.90 24.68
CA LYS A 356 2.72 -1.89 24.27
C LYS A 356 2.35 -2.01 22.79
N LYS A 357 2.36 -3.24 22.24
CA LYS A 357 2.10 -3.48 20.81
C LYS A 357 0.67 -3.16 20.44
N ASP A 358 0.54 -2.58 19.25
CA ASP A 358 -0.75 -2.46 18.57
C ASP A 358 -1.27 -3.84 18.17
N SER A 359 -2.59 -3.98 18.09
CA SER A 359 -3.23 -5.21 17.61
C SER A 359 -3.53 -5.09 16.12
N ILE A 360 -2.88 -5.89 15.28
CA ILE A 360 -3.17 -5.97 13.85
C ILE A 360 -4.57 -6.56 13.66
N LEU A 361 -5.41 -5.90 12.86
CA LEU A 361 -6.73 -6.43 12.52
C LEU A 361 -6.56 -7.60 11.53
N PRO A 362 -7.30 -8.71 11.70
CA PRO A 362 -7.18 -9.85 10.80
C PRO A 362 -7.58 -9.46 9.37
N SER A 363 -6.75 -9.84 8.40
CA SER A 363 -7.08 -9.73 6.98
C SER A 363 -8.09 -10.81 6.59
N LYS A 364 -8.89 -10.54 5.55
CA LYS A 364 -9.80 -11.54 5.00
C LYS A 364 -8.99 -12.58 4.21
N THR A 365 -9.31 -13.86 4.37
CA THR A 365 -8.74 -14.93 3.54
C THR A 365 -9.32 -14.82 2.13
N ASN A 366 -8.49 -15.09 1.11
CA ASN A 366 -8.96 -15.12 -0.27
C ASN A 366 -9.30 -16.57 -0.65
N PRO A 367 -10.58 -16.89 -0.90
CA PRO A 367 -10.91 -18.19 -1.44
C PRO A 367 -10.31 -18.35 -2.84
N TYR A 368 -9.83 -19.55 -3.18
CA TYR A 368 -9.42 -19.82 -4.56
C TYR A 368 -10.63 -19.72 -5.48
N PHE A 369 -10.44 -19.23 -6.71
CA PHE A 369 -11.54 -19.10 -7.68
C PHE A 369 -12.20 -20.43 -8.09
N TYR A 370 -11.62 -21.56 -7.68
CA TYR A 370 -12.09 -22.92 -7.88
C TYR A 370 -12.20 -23.72 -6.56
N GLU A 371 -12.11 -23.07 -5.39
CA GLU A 371 -12.01 -23.75 -4.08
C GLU A 371 -13.13 -24.77 -3.82
N ASP A 372 -14.36 -24.42 -4.22
CA ASP A 372 -15.56 -25.26 -4.04
C ASP A 372 -15.80 -26.24 -5.20
N LEU A 373 -14.85 -26.38 -6.13
CA LEU A 373 -15.01 -27.17 -7.36
C LEU A 373 -14.00 -28.33 -7.45
N GLY A 374 -14.40 -29.35 -8.22
CA GLY A 374 -13.54 -30.48 -8.55
C GLY A 374 -13.32 -31.47 -7.40
N GLN A 375 -12.46 -32.45 -7.64
CA GLN A 375 -12.07 -33.46 -6.66
C GLN A 375 -10.66 -33.20 -6.17
N VAL A 376 -10.46 -33.29 -4.85
CA VAL A 376 -9.15 -33.21 -4.20
C VAL A 376 -8.62 -34.61 -3.95
N PHE A 377 -7.42 -34.88 -4.43
CA PHE A 377 -6.64 -36.08 -4.13
C PHE A 377 -5.56 -35.69 -3.12
N LEU A 378 -5.81 -35.96 -1.84
CA LEU A 378 -4.80 -35.83 -0.79
C LEU A 378 -3.82 -36.98 -0.95
N LEU A 379 -2.57 -36.68 -1.29
CA LEU A 379 -1.63 -37.72 -1.69
C LEU A 379 -1.12 -38.56 -0.50
N ASP A 380 -1.38 -38.15 0.75
CA ASP A 380 -1.12 -38.98 1.94
C ASP A 380 -2.13 -40.12 2.11
N ASP A 381 -3.27 -40.08 1.41
CA ASP A 381 -4.27 -41.16 1.42
C ASP A 381 -3.87 -42.34 0.50
N PHE A 382 -2.77 -42.19 -0.26
CA PHE A 382 -2.32 -43.15 -1.27
C PHE A 382 -0.87 -43.57 -1.05
N THR A 383 -0.49 -44.70 -1.65
CA THR A 383 0.92 -45.11 -1.71
C THR A 383 1.73 -44.06 -2.46
N ARG A 384 2.84 -43.59 -1.87
CA ARG A 384 3.65 -42.52 -2.46
C ARG A 384 4.47 -43.02 -3.66
N PHE A 385 4.22 -42.43 -4.82
CA PHE A 385 4.98 -42.67 -6.03
C PHE A 385 6.21 -41.76 -6.15
N PRO A 386 7.19 -42.09 -7.02
CA PRO A 386 8.38 -41.28 -7.22
C PRO A 386 8.10 -39.90 -7.83
N SER A 387 7.27 -39.83 -8.88
CA SER A 387 6.96 -38.58 -9.58
C SER A 387 5.47 -38.35 -9.80
N VAL A 388 5.14 -37.12 -10.21
CA VAL A 388 3.80 -36.73 -10.65
C VAL A 388 3.33 -37.61 -11.81
N ARG A 389 4.23 -38.01 -12.72
CA ARG A 389 3.87 -38.90 -13.83
C ARG A 389 3.23 -40.19 -13.33
N GLU A 390 3.90 -40.92 -12.44
CA GLU A 390 3.36 -42.18 -11.91
C GLU A 390 2.09 -41.92 -11.08
N THR A 391 2.04 -40.81 -10.34
CA THR A 391 0.83 -40.43 -9.58
C THR A 391 -0.38 -40.24 -10.50
N PHE A 392 -0.20 -39.61 -11.66
CA PHE A 392 -1.27 -39.43 -12.65
C PHE A 392 -1.69 -40.73 -13.34
N VAL A 393 -0.82 -41.74 -13.39
CA VAL A 393 -1.16 -43.06 -13.96
C VAL A 393 -1.92 -43.91 -12.95
N GLU A 394 -1.50 -43.88 -11.68
CA GLU A 394 -1.96 -44.83 -10.66
C GLU A 394 -3.09 -44.29 -9.77
N VAL A 395 -3.17 -42.96 -9.59
CA VAL A 395 -4.10 -42.32 -8.62
C VAL A 395 -5.11 -41.40 -9.29
N ILE A 396 -4.67 -40.54 -10.21
CA ILE A 396 -5.53 -39.50 -10.78
C ILE A 396 -6.38 -40.08 -11.92
N THR A 397 -7.68 -40.22 -11.71
CA THR A 397 -8.62 -40.79 -12.70
C THR A 397 -9.27 -39.75 -13.61
N LEU A 398 -9.34 -38.49 -13.16
CA LEU A 398 -10.06 -37.41 -13.84
C LEU A 398 -9.20 -36.63 -14.86
N ALA A 399 -7.91 -36.94 -14.93
CA ALA A 399 -6.95 -36.31 -15.82
C ALA A 399 -5.83 -37.29 -16.17
N ALA A 400 -5.15 -37.07 -17.28
CA ALA A 400 -4.03 -37.90 -17.69
C ALA A 400 -2.89 -37.08 -18.32
N ILE A 401 -1.75 -37.72 -18.50
CA ILE A 401 -0.62 -37.16 -19.26
C ILE A 401 -0.58 -37.86 -20.62
N ARG A 402 -0.64 -37.09 -21.69
CA ARG A 402 -0.55 -37.58 -23.08
C ARG A 402 0.79 -37.16 -23.70
N GLY A 403 1.41 -38.08 -24.43
CA GLY A 403 2.70 -37.85 -25.09
C GLY A 403 3.91 -38.21 -24.21
N ASN A 404 5.09 -38.09 -24.81
CA ASN A 404 6.37 -38.52 -24.22
C ASN A 404 7.38 -37.37 -24.27
N GLY A 405 8.37 -37.40 -23.36
CA GLY A 405 9.42 -36.39 -23.31
C GLY A 405 8.90 -34.98 -22.98
N ASP A 406 9.50 -33.97 -23.59
CA ASP A 406 9.16 -32.55 -23.38
C ASP A 406 7.82 -32.13 -24.00
N ASP A 407 7.30 -32.90 -24.96
CA ASP A 407 6.00 -32.64 -25.59
C ASP A 407 4.82 -33.20 -24.79
N ALA A 408 5.07 -33.81 -23.63
CA ALA A 408 4.03 -34.37 -22.79
C ALA A 408 3.09 -33.26 -22.25
N LYS A 409 1.78 -33.51 -22.33
CA LYS A 409 0.76 -32.54 -21.90
C LYS A 409 -0.28 -33.16 -20.98
N PHE A 410 -0.76 -32.35 -20.06
CA PHE A 410 -1.92 -32.69 -19.26
C PHE A 410 -3.20 -32.58 -20.10
N ILE A 411 -4.09 -33.55 -19.90
CA ILE A 411 -5.43 -33.58 -20.48
C ILE A 411 -6.45 -33.87 -19.38
N ILE A 412 -7.66 -33.34 -19.54
CA ILE A 412 -8.79 -33.57 -18.64
C ILE A 412 -9.71 -34.62 -19.25
N HIS A 413 -10.22 -35.52 -18.41
CA HIS A 413 -11.27 -36.47 -18.78
C HIS A 413 -12.63 -35.89 -18.44
N ASN A 414 -13.44 -35.61 -19.46
CA ASN A 414 -14.81 -35.14 -19.30
C ASN A 414 -15.77 -36.32 -19.40
N GLU A 415 -16.46 -36.64 -18.30
CA GLU A 415 -17.41 -37.76 -18.25
C GLU A 415 -18.61 -37.58 -19.20
N TYR A 416 -18.95 -36.33 -19.55
CA TYR A 416 -20.03 -36.01 -20.48
C TYR A 416 -19.60 -36.05 -21.95
N ASP A 417 -18.32 -36.32 -22.23
CA ASP A 417 -17.78 -36.48 -23.59
C ASP A 417 -16.69 -37.56 -23.61
N PRO A 418 -17.06 -38.83 -23.34
CA PRO A 418 -16.10 -39.93 -23.21
C PRO A 418 -15.35 -40.21 -24.52
N ASP A 419 -15.98 -39.96 -25.65
CA ASP A 419 -15.39 -40.11 -27.00
C ASP A 419 -14.54 -38.91 -27.41
N ARG A 420 -14.49 -37.86 -26.57
CA ARG A 420 -13.70 -36.64 -26.76
C ARG A 420 -13.98 -35.92 -28.08
N ILE A 421 -15.24 -35.94 -28.52
CA ILE A 421 -15.68 -35.36 -29.80
C ILE A 421 -15.84 -33.85 -29.68
N ALA A 422 -16.09 -33.34 -28.46
CA ALA A 422 -16.29 -31.91 -28.25
C ALA A 422 -14.99 -31.13 -28.50
N LYS A 423 -15.13 -29.97 -29.17
CA LYS A 423 -14.03 -29.05 -29.47
C LYS A 423 -13.29 -28.53 -28.22
N PHE A 424 -13.88 -28.65 -27.03
CA PHE A 424 -13.23 -28.25 -25.78
C PHE A 424 -12.07 -29.19 -25.40
N ASN A 425 -11.99 -30.41 -25.94
CA ASN A 425 -10.86 -31.32 -25.70
C ASN A 425 -9.55 -30.86 -26.35
N ASP A 426 -9.62 -29.98 -27.34
CA ASP A 426 -8.45 -29.40 -28.01
C ASP A 426 -7.86 -28.21 -27.24
N ILE A 427 -8.48 -27.82 -26.12
CA ILE A 427 -8.06 -26.70 -25.28
C ILE A 427 -7.23 -27.24 -24.11
N ASP A 428 -6.06 -26.64 -23.88
CA ASP A 428 -5.21 -26.99 -22.74
C ASP A 428 -5.91 -26.68 -21.41
N PRO A 429 -5.76 -27.52 -20.37
CA PRO A 429 -6.24 -27.21 -19.04
C PRO A 429 -5.42 -26.09 -18.39
N LEU A 430 -5.98 -25.44 -17.38
CA LEU A 430 -5.21 -24.55 -16.51
C LEU A 430 -4.42 -25.39 -15.52
N VAL A 431 -3.09 -25.33 -15.58
CA VAL A 431 -2.22 -26.07 -14.68
C VAL A 431 -1.51 -25.08 -13.73
N LEU A 432 -1.84 -25.19 -12.45
CA LEU A 432 -1.27 -24.36 -11.37
C LEU A 432 -0.48 -25.24 -10.39
N MET A 433 0.63 -24.71 -9.89
CA MET A 433 1.39 -25.31 -8.79
C MET A 433 1.67 -24.23 -7.74
N ASP A 434 1.16 -24.40 -6.52
CA ASP A 434 1.15 -23.36 -5.46
C ASP A 434 0.63 -22.00 -5.98
N GLY A 435 -0.36 -22.06 -6.88
CA GLY A 435 -0.93 -20.90 -7.55
C GLY A 435 -0.15 -20.33 -8.73
N MET A 436 1.09 -20.78 -8.95
CA MET A 436 1.92 -20.39 -10.09
C MET A 436 1.49 -21.11 -11.36
N LEU A 437 1.42 -20.38 -12.47
CA LEU A 437 1.09 -20.95 -13.77
C LEU A 437 2.25 -21.79 -14.31
N ILE A 438 2.01 -23.09 -14.51
CA ILE A 438 2.96 -23.99 -15.14
C ILE A 438 3.04 -23.69 -16.63
N GLN A 439 4.21 -23.22 -17.07
CA GLN A 439 4.48 -22.82 -18.44
C GLN A 439 5.06 -23.94 -19.29
N ASN A 440 5.76 -24.87 -18.65
CA ASN A 440 6.32 -26.08 -19.24
C ASN A 440 5.86 -27.26 -18.39
N ASN A 441 5.03 -28.13 -18.98
CA ASN A 441 4.45 -29.26 -18.27
C ASN A 441 5.52 -30.24 -17.75
N SER A 442 6.69 -30.33 -18.39
CA SER A 442 7.75 -31.24 -17.93
C SER A 442 8.31 -30.86 -16.55
N GLU A 443 8.20 -29.59 -16.14
CA GLU A 443 8.57 -29.13 -14.79
C GLU A 443 7.70 -29.78 -13.71
N LEU A 444 6.40 -29.92 -13.96
CA LEU A 444 5.46 -30.54 -13.03
C LEU A 444 5.44 -32.07 -13.20
N ILE A 445 5.43 -32.58 -14.43
CA ILE A 445 5.34 -34.03 -14.71
C ILE A 445 6.50 -34.80 -14.07
N ASN A 446 7.71 -34.23 -14.10
CA ASN A 446 8.90 -34.87 -13.53
C ASN A 446 9.13 -34.49 -12.05
N TYR A 447 8.21 -33.74 -11.44
CA TYR A 447 8.33 -33.31 -10.05
C TYR A 447 8.14 -34.48 -9.09
N LYS A 448 8.81 -34.42 -7.93
CA LYS A 448 8.74 -35.47 -6.91
C LYS A 448 7.39 -35.46 -6.22
N ALA A 449 6.63 -36.55 -6.33
CA ALA A 449 5.29 -36.61 -5.72
C ALA A 449 5.30 -36.63 -4.19
N ARG A 450 6.45 -36.94 -3.56
CA ARG A 450 6.61 -36.90 -2.10
C ARG A 450 6.52 -35.49 -1.51
N ASP A 451 6.83 -34.49 -2.32
CA ASP A 451 6.82 -33.07 -1.95
C ASP A 451 5.44 -32.44 -2.18
N ILE A 452 4.53 -33.16 -2.85
CA ILE A 452 3.15 -32.73 -3.12
C ILE A 452 2.23 -33.18 -1.97
N GLU A 453 1.44 -32.23 -1.49
CA GLU A 453 0.38 -32.43 -0.50
C GLU A 453 -0.90 -32.90 -1.18
N SER A 454 -1.40 -32.11 -2.14
CA SER A 454 -2.68 -32.36 -2.79
C SER A 454 -2.62 -32.11 -4.30
N ILE A 455 -3.47 -32.81 -5.04
CA ILE A 455 -3.78 -32.50 -6.43
C ILE A 455 -5.29 -32.35 -6.55
N ARG A 456 -5.77 -31.20 -6.99
CA ARG A 456 -7.19 -30.96 -7.28
C ARG A 456 -7.44 -30.94 -8.77
N ILE A 457 -8.46 -31.66 -9.21
CA ILE A 457 -8.89 -31.73 -10.61
C ILE A 457 -10.32 -31.20 -10.74
N VAL A 458 -10.49 -30.11 -11.49
CA VAL A 458 -11.79 -29.65 -11.99
C VAL A 458 -11.93 -30.17 -13.41
N ASN A 459 -12.75 -31.19 -13.60
CA ASN A 459 -12.86 -31.94 -14.86
C ASN A 459 -13.96 -31.44 -15.81
N THR A 460 -14.36 -30.18 -15.65
CA THR A 460 -15.35 -29.51 -16.50
C THR A 460 -14.74 -28.25 -17.14
N PRO A 461 -15.14 -27.88 -18.37
CA PRO A 461 -14.68 -26.63 -18.98
C PRO A 461 -14.85 -25.44 -18.05
N TYR A 462 -13.77 -24.70 -17.82
CA TYR A 462 -13.75 -23.59 -16.89
C TYR A 462 -13.35 -22.31 -17.61
N ARG A 463 -14.10 -21.24 -17.40
CA ARG A 463 -13.75 -19.91 -17.94
C ARG A 463 -13.16 -19.06 -16.83
N TYR A 464 -11.91 -18.65 -17.00
CA TYR A 464 -11.25 -17.72 -16.08
C TYR A 464 -10.73 -16.49 -16.83
N GLY A 465 -11.21 -15.31 -16.43
CA GLY A 465 -10.93 -14.06 -17.13
C GLY A 465 -11.34 -14.12 -18.61
N THR A 466 -10.37 -13.89 -19.49
CA THR A 466 -10.57 -13.88 -20.95
C THR A 466 -10.40 -15.24 -21.62
N LYS A 467 -10.02 -16.29 -20.88
CA LYS A 467 -9.66 -17.59 -21.44
C LYS A 467 -10.60 -18.71 -20.96
N ILE A 468 -10.82 -19.69 -21.83
CA ILE A 468 -11.51 -20.95 -21.53
C ILE A 468 -10.45 -22.04 -21.44
N TYR A 469 -10.62 -22.94 -20.49
CA TYR A 469 -9.78 -24.11 -20.25
C TYR A 469 -10.66 -25.36 -20.30
N SER A 470 -10.10 -26.51 -20.69
CA SER A 470 -10.81 -27.79 -20.62
C SER A 470 -11.09 -28.27 -19.19
N GLY A 471 -10.35 -27.74 -18.23
CA GLY A 471 -10.49 -27.96 -16.79
C GLY A 471 -9.35 -27.30 -16.02
N ILE A 472 -9.24 -27.60 -14.73
CA ILE A 472 -8.17 -27.09 -13.86
C ILE A 472 -7.45 -28.27 -13.22
N ILE A 473 -6.12 -28.20 -13.22
CA ILE A 473 -5.23 -29.04 -12.42
C ILE A 473 -4.49 -28.11 -11.48
N ALA A 474 -4.81 -28.19 -10.20
CA ALA A 474 -4.15 -27.42 -9.17
C ALA A 474 -3.35 -28.36 -8.26
N VAL A 475 -2.05 -28.10 -8.15
CA VAL A 475 -1.12 -28.89 -7.33
C VAL A 475 -0.64 -28.02 -6.18
N GLU A 476 -0.75 -28.55 -4.96
CA GLU A 476 -0.23 -27.89 -3.76
C GLU A 476 0.93 -28.70 -3.19
N THR A 477 2.07 -28.05 -2.98
CA THR A 477 3.22 -28.64 -2.29
C THR A 477 3.05 -28.51 -0.79
N LYS A 478 3.67 -29.42 -0.04
CA LYS A 478 3.65 -29.40 1.43
C LYS A 478 4.21 -28.12 2.05
N LYS A 479 5.03 -27.38 1.29
CA LYS A 479 5.66 -26.14 1.74
C LYS A 479 5.02 -24.89 1.14
N GLY A 480 4.30 -25.01 0.03
CA GLY A 480 3.74 -23.87 -0.69
C GLY A 480 4.82 -22.92 -1.24
N ASP A 481 6.02 -23.43 -1.55
CA ASP A 481 7.20 -22.63 -1.90
C ASP A 481 7.68 -22.84 -3.34
N PHE A 482 6.84 -23.40 -4.22
CA PHE A 482 7.20 -23.55 -5.63
C PHE A 482 7.46 -22.20 -6.30
N VAL A 483 8.61 -22.11 -6.97
CA VAL A 483 9.00 -20.97 -7.81
C VAL A 483 9.29 -21.47 -9.22
N PRO A 484 8.59 -20.95 -10.25
CA PRO A 484 8.85 -21.36 -11.63
C PRO A 484 10.22 -20.88 -12.10
N ASN A 485 10.73 -21.44 -13.19
CA ASN A 485 12.01 -21.01 -13.75
C ASN A 485 11.97 -19.55 -14.26
N LEU A 486 12.59 -18.64 -13.49
CA LEU A 486 12.60 -17.19 -13.75
C LEU A 486 13.61 -16.74 -14.82
N SER A 487 14.42 -17.64 -15.39
CA SER A 487 15.48 -17.28 -16.35
C SER A 487 14.98 -16.81 -17.72
N LYS A 488 13.65 -16.84 -17.94
CA LYS A 488 13.02 -16.56 -19.23
C LYS A 488 12.47 -15.14 -19.27
N SER A 489 12.76 -14.42 -20.34
CA SER A 489 12.33 -13.04 -20.61
C SER A 489 10.81 -12.79 -20.66
N PHE A 490 10.00 -13.85 -20.69
CA PHE A 490 8.54 -13.77 -20.68
C PHE A 490 7.96 -13.96 -19.28
N VAL A 491 8.83 -14.08 -18.27
CA VAL A 491 8.53 -14.11 -16.84
C VAL A 491 9.23 -12.92 -16.20
N GLU A 492 8.47 -12.09 -15.49
CA GLU A 492 9.00 -10.90 -14.82
C GLU A 492 8.58 -10.94 -13.35
N MET A 493 9.56 -10.83 -12.45
CA MET A 493 9.29 -10.62 -11.03
C MET A 493 9.11 -9.13 -10.79
N ILE A 494 8.03 -8.77 -10.10
CA ILE A 494 7.64 -7.39 -9.85
C ILE A 494 7.58 -7.16 -8.35
N ASN A 495 8.08 -6.02 -7.90
CA ASN A 495 7.88 -5.57 -6.53
C ASN A 495 6.46 -5.01 -6.40
N LEU A 496 5.65 -5.66 -5.57
CA LEU A 496 4.28 -5.34 -5.27
C LEU A 496 4.09 -5.36 -3.75
N PRO A 497 4.56 -4.33 -3.01
CA PRO A 497 4.45 -4.30 -1.55
C PRO A 497 2.99 -4.38 -1.11
N PRO A 498 2.63 -5.10 -0.03
CA PRO A 498 1.25 -5.19 0.43
C PRO A 498 0.71 -3.85 0.94
N ALA A 499 -0.62 -3.74 1.02
CA ALA A 499 -1.24 -2.58 1.65
C ALA A 499 -0.95 -2.55 3.16
N VAL A 500 -0.86 -1.35 3.74
CA VAL A 500 -0.71 -1.18 5.19
C VAL A 500 -1.90 -1.82 5.90
N LYS A 501 -1.59 -2.71 6.85
CA LYS A 501 -2.62 -3.38 7.64
C LYS A 501 -3.25 -2.40 8.62
N GLN A 502 -4.56 -2.47 8.73
CA GLN A 502 -5.27 -1.75 9.78
C GLN A 502 -4.95 -2.37 11.14
N LYS A 503 -4.88 -1.53 12.16
CA LYS A 503 -4.58 -1.96 13.53
C LYS A 503 -5.41 -1.18 14.52
N LYS A 504 -5.66 -1.79 15.67
CA LYS A 504 -6.14 -1.11 16.87
C LYS A 504 -4.93 -0.61 17.64
N TYR A 505 -4.82 0.72 17.75
CA TYR A 505 -3.71 1.36 18.46
C TYR A 505 -3.75 1.03 19.95
N TYR A 506 -2.57 0.85 20.53
CA TYR A 506 -2.41 0.58 21.95
C TYR A 506 -3.01 1.71 22.80
N SER A 507 -3.83 1.32 23.77
CA SER A 507 -4.41 2.21 24.78
C SER A 507 -4.38 1.50 26.13
N PRO A 508 -3.60 1.98 27.12
CA PRO A 508 -3.48 1.32 28.40
C PRO A 508 -4.77 1.43 29.21
N ASP A 509 -5.02 0.44 30.06
CA ASP A 509 -6.09 0.49 31.06
C ASP A 509 -5.53 0.32 32.48
N TYR A 510 -5.44 1.44 33.22
CA TYR A 510 -4.90 1.46 34.58
C TYR A 510 -5.92 1.09 35.66
N SER A 511 -7.14 0.69 35.30
CA SER A 511 -8.14 0.22 36.27
C SER A 511 -7.68 -1.02 37.05
N ASN A 512 -6.90 -1.91 36.41
CA ASN A 512 -6.34 -3.11 37.02
C ASN A 512 -4.80 -3.03 37.13
N ARG A 513 -4.32 -2.59 38.29
CA ARG A 513 -2.91 -2.25 38.55
C ARG A 513 -1.91 -3.41 38.51
N LYS A 514 -2.34 -4.67 38.32
CA LYS A 514 -1.44 -5.83 38.50
C LYS A 514 -0.33 -5.94 37.44
N VAL A 515 -0.58 -5.55 36.19
CA VAL A 515 0.38 -5.72 35.07
C VAL A 515 1.10 -4.41 34.73
N LEU A 516 0.36 -3.29 34.67
CA LEU A 516 0.90 -2.01 34.19
C LEU A 516 1.57 -1.15 35.29
N SER A 517 1.51 -1.55 36.56
CA SER A 517 2.10 -0.76 37.66
C SER A 517 3.62 -0.63 37.56
N ARG A 518 4.30 -1.62 36.97
CA ARG A 518 5.77 -1.63 36.79
C ARG A 518 6.23 -1.17 35.41
N ILE A 519 5.29 -0.78 34.55
CA ILE A 519 5.59 -0.32 33.20
C ILE A 519 5.52 1.20 33.21
N PRO A 520 6.60 1.91 32.86
CA PRO A 520 6.57 3.36 32.71
C PRO A 520 5.71 3.75 31.52
N ASP A 521 4.95 4.84 31.62
CA ASP A 521 4.17 5.38 30.51
C ASP A 521 4.67 6.77 30.14
N TYR A 522 5.54 6.88 29.14
CA TYR A 522 6.05 8.17 28.64
C TYR A 522 5.50 8.51 27.26
N ARG A 523 4.29 8.02 26.95
CA ARG A 523 3.60 8.36 25.72
C ARG A 523 3.30 9.85 25.68
N VAL A 524 3.68 10.49 24.57
CA VAL A 524 3.24 11.86 24.24
C VAL A 524 1.98 11.87 23.38
N GLN A 525 1.67 10.76 22.69
CA GLN A 525 0.40 10.52 22.02
C GLN A 525 -0.48 9.66 22.93
N LEU A 526 -1.47 10.26 23.60
CA LEU A 526 -2.33 9.56 24.55
C LEU A 526 -3.45 8.78 23.86
N LEU A 527 -3.99 9.33 22.77
CA LEU A 527 -5.05 8.74 21.97
C LEU A 527 -4.87 9.11 20.50
N TRP A 528 -5.01 8.13 19.61
CA TRP A 528 -5.15 8.34 18.16
C TRP A 528 -6.28 7.45 17.67
N GLU A 529 -7.43 8.05 17.40
CA GLU A 529 -8.62 7.39 16.88
C GLU A 529 -8.87 7.88 15.45
N PRO A 530 -8.37 7.16 14.43
CA PRO A 530 -8.49 7.59 13.04
C PRO A 530 -9.83 7.23 12.41
N SER A 531 -10.65 6.37 13.01
CA SER A 531 -11.85 5.82 12.36
C SER A 531 -13.14 6.33 12.98
N LEU A 532 -13.16 7.59 13.42
CA LEU A 532 -14.35 8.22 13.97
C LEU A 532 -15.33 8.60 12.85
N TYR A 533 -16.47 7.90 12.79
CA TYR A 533 -17.64 8.32 12.02
C TYR A 533 -18.65 8.95 12.96
N PHE A 534 -18.78 10.27 12.88
CA PHE A 534 -19.74 11.01 13.70
C PHE A 534 -21.08 10.97 12.95
N LYS A 535 -22.05 10.21 13.44
CA LYS A 535 -23.42 10.14 12.89
C LYS A 535 -24.46 10.71 13.85
N ASP A 536 -24.21 10.58 15.14
CA ASP A 536 -25.10 11.01 16.21
C ASP A 536 -24.81 12.44 16.67
N THR A 537 -25.63 12.97 17.57
CA THR A 537 -25.43 14.30 18.17
C THR A 537 -24.31 14.32 19.21
N ALA A 538 -23.91 13.15 19.72
CA ALA A 538 -22.86 13.02 20.72
C ALA A 538 -22.00 11.79 20.50
N TYR A 539 -20.70 11.91 20.81
CA TYR A 539 -19.76 10.79 20.90
C TYR A 539 -19.04 10.88 22.24
N SER A 540 -18.74 9.75 22.86
CA SER A 540 -17.97 9.71 24.10
C SER A 540 -16.90 8.65 24.03
N THR A 541 -15.74 8.95 24.61
CA THR A 541 -14.63 8.01 24.73
C THR A 541 -13.84 8.31 25.99
N THR A 542 -12.95 7.40 26.36
CA THR A 542 -12.08 7.55 27.51
C THR A 542 -10.66 7.15 27.17
N PHE A 543 -9.69 7.79 27.80
CA PHE A 543 -8.28 7.43 27.69
C PHE A 543 -7.58 7.72 29.02
N TYR A 544 -6.34 7.26 29.16
CA TYR A 544 -5.54 7.48 30.36
C TYR A 544 -4.35 8.39 30.11
N ILE A 545 -4.04 9.22 31.11
CA ILE A 545 -2.88 10.12 31.14
C ILE A 545 -1.57 9.34 31.33
N SER A 546 -0.50 9.77 30.64
CA SER A 546 0.85 9.23 30.81
C SER A 546 1.57 9.87 32.01
N ASP A 547 2.73 9.35 32.37
CA ASP A 547 3.60 9.87 33.43
C ASP A 547 4.43 11.08 32.95
N VAL A 548 3.92 11.86 31.97
CA VAL A 548 4.61 13.02 31.37
C VAL A 548 3.79 14.29 31.58
N PRO A 549 4.29 15.26 32.37
CA PRO A 549 3.60 16.51 32.63
C PRO A 549 3.65 17.44 31.41
N GLY A 550 2.77 18.45 31.44
CA GLY A 550 2.73 19.52 30.44
C GLY A 550 1.33 19.79 29.89
N LEU A 551 1.27 20.58 28.84
CA LEU A 551 0.03 20.93 28.14
C LEU A 551 -0.26 19.93 27.02
N TYR A 552 -1.50 19.45 26.97
CA TYR A 552 -1.96 18.52 25.95
C TYR A 552 -3.05 19.17 25.09
N GLU A 553 -3.02 18.90 23.79
CA GLU A 553 -4.05 19.25 22.81
C GLU A 553 -4.91 18.04 22.51
N ILE A 554 -6.22 18.26 22.47
CA ILE A 554 -7.22 17.39 21.88
C ILE A 554 -7.62 18.03 20.57
N LEU A 555 -7.40 17.33 19.47
CA LEU A 555 -7.76 17.75 18.12
C LEU A 555 -8.80 16.79 17.54
N LEU A 556 -9.96 17.34 17.18
CA LEU A 556 -10.91 16.69 16.28
C LEU A 556 -10.76 17.34 14.90
N GLU A 557 -10.34 16.57 13.90
CA GLU A 557 -10.12 17.08 12.54
C GLU A 557 -10.72 16.13 11.49
N GLY A 558 -11.36 16.65 10.45
CA GLY A 558 -11.83 15.84 9.33
C GLY A 558 -12.84 16.56 8.46
N PHE A 559 -13.71 15.80 7.80
CA PHE A 559 -14.65 16.32 6.82
C PHE A 559 -16.07 15.87 7.13
N ASN A 560 -17.01 16.81 7.10
CA ASN A 560 -18.42 16.45 7.13
C ASN A 560 -18.87 15.84 5.79
N ASN A 561 -20.09 15.32 5.79
CA ASN A 561 -20.75 14.69 4.65
C ASN A 561 -20.99 15.65 3.47
N ARG A 562 -20.80 16.96 3.67
CA ARG A 562 -20.88 18.01 2.63
C ARG A 562 -19.50 18.40 2.08
N GLY A 563 -18.43 17.74 2.53
CA GLY A 563 -17.05 18.03 2.12
C GLY A 563 -16.42 19.25 2.82
N THR A 564 -17.06 19.82 3.85
CA THR A 564 -16.48 20.91 4.63
C THR A 564 -15.46 20.36 5.63
N HIS A 565 -14.23 20.89 5.61
CA HIS A 565 -13.23 20.62 6.64
C HIS A 565 -13.66 21.22 7.98
N ILE A 566 -13.54 20.43 9.05
CA ILE A 566 -13.81 20.84 10.42
C ILE A 566 -12.56 20.53 11.24
N SER A 567 -12.16 21.49 12.06
CA SER A 567 -11.07 21.37 13.02
C SER A 567 -11.51 21.99 14.34
N VAL A 568 -11.44 21.24 15.43
CA VAL A 568 -11.83 21.69 16.77
C VAL A 568 -10.73 21.30 17.74
N LYS A 569 -10.29 22.26 18.55
CA LYS A 569 -9.22 22.06 19.52
C LYS A 569 -9.69 22.31 20.95
N ARG A 570 -9.19 21.52 21.88
CA ARG A 570 -9.34 21.74 23.33
C ARG A 570 -8.02 21.41 24.02
N TYR A 571 -7.74 22.08 25.13
CA TYR A 571 -6.49 21.90 25.87
C TYR A 571 -6.77 21.52 27.32
N PHE A 572 -5.86 20.75 27.91
CA PHE A 572 -5.85 20.42 29.34
C PHE A 572 -4.42 20.26 29.85
N LYS A 573 -4.23 20.39 31.16
CA LYS A 573 -2.90 20.31 31.79
C LYS A 573 -2.71 19.00 32.54
N VAL A 574 -1.55 18.38 32.39
CA VAL A 574 -1.09 17.28 33.23
C VAL A 574 -0.13 17.83 34.26
N LEU A 575 -0.45 17.61 35.53
CA LEU A 575 0.31 18.09 36.67
C LEU A 575 1.21 16.98 37.22
N GLU A 576 2.38 17.37 37.69
CA GLU A 576 3.22 16.46 38.48
C GLU A 576 2.49 16.11 39.79
N PRO A 577 2.67 14.87 40.31
CA PRO A 577 2.04 14.40 41.54
C PRO A 577 2.34 15.21 42.79
#